data_AF-F0SXD6-F1
#
_entry.id   AF-F0SXD6-F1
#
_cell.length_a   1.000
_cell.length_b   1.000
_cell.length_c   1.000
_cell.angle_alpha   90.00
_cell.angle_beta   90.00
_cell.angle_gamma   90.00
#
_symmetry.space_group_name_H-M   'P 1'
#
loop_
_entity.id
_entity.type
_entity.pdbx_description
1 polymer ?
#
loop_
_entity_poly.entity_id
_entity_poly.type
_entity_poly.pdbx_seq_one_letter_code
_entity_poly.pdbx_strand_id
1 'polypeptide(L)'
;MDKIKGFKGFNKNLQCTPAGKTFQFEIGQEYEHKGKVSACNSGFHFCEAPLDVFGYYAPADSRYCEVEGSGQTDGGGADSKVAVSKLKIGAEIGIPGLVRAQIEYVKSRCTTEHTDPEKATAGNYGAATAGDSGAATAGNYGAATAGYRGAATAGDSGAATAGDSGAATAGDSGAATAGDSGAATAGNYGAATAGDSGAATAGDSGAATAGDSGAATAGDSGAATAGNYGAATAGYRGAATAGDSGAATARGSVTVGKDGSGLVRGNGIKIRGGLGAVLVIVNEKAGSCDIAEWKTVVVDGEEIKADTWYRLKDGEVVEADDAQE
;
A
#
# COMPACT_ATOMS: atom_id res chain seq x y z
N MET A 1 14.40 -15.65 -44.18
CA MET A 1 13.61 -14.41 -44.22
C MET A 1 12.70 -14.46 -43.02
N ASP A 2 12.85 -13.49 -42.12
CA ASP A 2 12.16 -13.50 -40.84
C ASP A 2 10.68 -13.22 -41.04
N LYS A 3 9.85 -14.00 -40.36
CA LYS A 3 8.40 -13.78 -40.32
C LYS A 3 8.08 -12.83 -39.19
N ILE A 4 7.21 -11.86 -39.44
CA ILE A 4 6.72 -10.92 -38.44
C ILE A 4 5.30 -11.34 -38.06
N LYS A 5 5.08 -11.63 -36.79
CA LYS A 5 3.73 -11.93 -36.26
C LYS A 5 3.01 -10.63 -35.94
N GLY A 6 1.71 -10.61 -36.14
CA GLY A 6 0.89 -9.50 -35.67
C GLY A 6 -0.60 -9.75 -35.85
N PHE A 7 -1.34 -8.66 -35.88
CA PHE A 7 -2.79 -8.63 -35.78
C PHE A 7 -3.36 -7.74 -36.87
N LYS A 8 -4.45 -8.19 -37.47
CA LYS A 8 -5.12 -7.45 -38.52
C LYS A 8 -6.62 -7.39 -38.27
N GLY A 9 -7.16 -6.17 -38.30
CA GLY A 9 -8.59 -5.92 -38.39
C GLY A 9 -9.09 -5.96 -39.83
N PHE A 10 -10.34 -6.34 -39.99
CA PHE A 10 -11.09 -6.35 -41.24
C PHE A 10 -12.52 -5.88 -40.98
N ASN A 11 -13.25 -5.48 -42.02
CA ASN A 11 -14.70 -5.34 -41.91
C ASN A 11 -15.38 -6.72 -41.71
N LYS A 12 -16.69 -6.74 -41.47
CA LYS A 12 -17.49 -7.98 -41.28
C LYS A 12 -17.31 -9.03 -42.38
N ASN A 13 -16.92 -8.61 -43.58
CA ASN A 13 -16.76 -9.45 -44.76
C ASN A 13 -15.31 -9.92 -44.99
N LEU A 14 -14.38 -9.74 -44.04
CA LEU A 14 -12.94 -10.01 -44.23
C LEU A 14 -12.30 -9.20 -45.37
N GLN A 15 -12.73 -7.95 -45.53
CA GLN A 15 -12.20 -7.07 -46.56
C GLN A 15 -11.39 -5.92 -45.94
N CYS A 16 -10.38 -5.50 -46.71
CA CYS A 16 -9.65 -4.25 -46.48
C CYS A 16 -9.88 -3.35 -47.70
N THR A 17 -10.12 -2.06 -47.48
CA THR A 17 -10.41 -1.11 -48.57
C THR A 17 -9.35 0.00 -48.61
N PRO A 18 -8.06 -0.31 -48.86
CA PRO A 18 -7.04 0.71 -48.95
C PRO A 18 -7.34 1.64 -50.14
N ALA A 19 -7.35 2.95 -49.89
CA ALA A 19 -7.59 3.99 -50.91
C ALA A 19 -8.83 3.73 -51.81
N GLY A 20 -9.90 3.17 -51.24
CA GLY A 20 -11.16 2.92 -51.95
C GLY A 20 -11.20 1.64 -52.81
N LYS A 21 -10.12 0.83 -52.84
CA LYS A 21 -10.08 -0.45 -53.56
C LYS A 21 -10.25 -1.60 -52.59
N THR A 22 -11.33 -2.37 -52.73
CA THR A 22 -11.60 -3.52 -51.89
C THR A 22 -10.72 -4.70 -52.26
N PHE A 23 -10.02 -5.27 -51.28
CA PHE A 23 -9.33 -6.55 -51.37
C PHE A 23 -10.00 -7.55 -50.45
N GLN A 24 -10.35 -8.72 -50.98
CA GLN A 24 -10.97 -9.82 -50.23
C GLN A 24 -9.91 -10.75 -49.65
N PHE A 25 -10.00 -11.01 -48.35
CA PHE A 25 -9.17 -12.01 -47.67
C PHE A 25 -9.99 -13.24 -47.27
N GLU A 26 -9.28 -14.34 -47.10
CA GLU A 26 -9.78 -15.60 -46.57
C GLU A 26 -8.85 -16.09 -45.46
N ILE A 27 -9.44 -16.63 -44.40
CA ILE A 27 -8.70 -17.22 -43.28
C ILE A 27 -7.91 -18.44 -43.78
N GLY A 28 -6.64 -18.52 -43.36
CA GLY A 28 -5.73 -19.60 -43.74
C GLY A 28 -4.96 -19.35 -45.04
N GLN A 29 -5.35 -18.36 -45.85
CA GLN A 29 -4.71 -18.07 -47.14
C GLN A 29 -3.49 -17.16 -46.99
N GLU A 30 -2.60 -17.24 -47.98
CA GLU A 30 -1.42 -16.40 -48.13
C GLU A 30 -1.49 -15.59 -49.41
N TYR A 31 -1.08 -14.32 -49.33
CA TYR A 31 -1.18 -13.36 -50.42
C TYR A 31 0.17 -12.73 -50.70
N GLU A 32 0.45 -12.44 -51.97
CA GLU A 32 1.67 -11.80 -52.41
C GLU A 32 1.36 -10.53 -53.22
N HIS A 33 1.95 -9.41 -52.79
CA HIS A 33 1.91 -8.13 -53.46
C HIS A 33 3.11 -7.99 -54.39
N LYS A 34 2.84 -7.67 -55.66
CA LYS A 34 3.88 -7.37 -56.65
C LYS A 34 4.11 -5.85 -56.69
N GLY A 35 5.32 -5.42 -56.36
CA GLY A 35 5.72 -4.01 -56.40
C GLY A 35 6.46 -3.59 -55.14
N LYS A 36 6.83 -2.31 -55.08
CA LYS A 36 7.49 -1.72 -53.91
C LYS A 36 6.51 -1.70 -52.74
N VAL A 37 6.92 -2.24 -51.58
CA VAL A 37 6.19 -2.12 -50.31
C VAL A 37 6.47 -0.77 -49.66
N SER A 38 5.43 -0.12 -49.14
CA SER A 38 5.56 1.14 -48.41
C SER A 38 4.49 1.26 -47.33
N ALA A 39 4.92 1.61 -46.11
CA ALA A 39 4.03 1.91 -45.00
C ALA A 39 2.99 2.95 -45.44
N CYS A 40 1.72 2.66 -45.16
CA CYS A 40 0.54 3.46 -45.55
C CYS A 40 0.20 3.55 -47.06
N ASN A 41 1.08 3.16 -47.98
CA ASN A 41 0.86 3.35 -49.42
C ASN A 41 0.70 2.06 -50.24
N SER A 42 1.47 1.01 -49.96
CA SER A 42 1.49 -0.21 -50.77
C SER A 42 1.95 -1.45 -50.00
N GLY A 43 1.54 -2.63 -50.46
CA GLY A 43 1.69 -3.89 -49.72
C GLY A 43 0.50 -4.17 -48.80
N PHE A 44 0.66 -5.18 -47.94
CA PHE A 44 -0.35 -5.58 -46.96
C PHE A 44 0.02 -5.06 -45.57
N HIS A 45 -0.93 -4.41 -44.90
CA HIS A 45 -0.69 -3.82 -43.57
C HIS A 45 -1.31 -4.63 -42.43
N PHE A 46 -0.60 -4.69 -41.30
CA PHE A 46 -1.08 -5.21 -40.02
C PHE A 46 -0.34 -4.50 -38.87
N CYS A 47 -0.73 -4.75 -37.62
CA CYS A 47 -0.12 -4.16 -36.42
C CYS A 47 0.61 -5.21 -35.60
N GLU A 48 1.79 -4.91 -35.07
CA GLU A 48 2.48 -5.80 -34.13
C GLU A 48 1.86 -5.71 -32.72
N ALA A 49 1.43 -4.53 -32.29
CA ALA A 49 0.68 -4.34 -31.06
C ALA A 49 -0.80 -4.69 -31.29
N PRO A 50 -1.38 -5.62 -30.50
CA PRO A 50 -2.73 -6.11 -30.72
C PRO A 50 -3.80 -5.02 -30.77
N LEU A 51 -3.82 -4.07 -29.83
CA LEU A 51 -4.89 -3.07 -29.75
C LEU A 51 -4.75 -1.90 -30.74
N ASP A 52 -3.61 -1.72 -31.39
CA ASP A 52 -3.42 -0.68 -32.42
C ASP A 52 -4.37 -0.89 -33.60
N VAL A 53 -4.85 -2.12 -33.83
CA VAL A 53 -5.86 -2.42 -34.85
C VAL A 53 -7.15 -1.63 -34.65
N PHE A 54 -7.46 -1.17 -33.43
CA PHE A 54 -8.64 -0.34 -33.14
C PHE A 54 -8.54 1.07 -33.71
N GLY A 55 -7.33 1.57 -33.96
CA GLY A 55 -7.12 2.82 -34.71
C GLY A 55 -7.58 2.73 -36.17
N TYR A 56 -7.74 1.51 -36.70
CA TYR A 56 -8.10 1.24 -38.10
C TYR A 56 -9.47 0.59 -38.27
N TYR A 57 -9.86 -0.25 -37.32
CA TYR A 57 -11.06 -1.08 -37.36
C TYR A 57 -11.72 -1.06 -35.99
N ALA A 58 -12.88 -0.40 -35.88
CA ALA A 58 -13.60 -0.26 -34.62
C ALA A 58 -14.17 -1.62 -34.13
N PRO A 59 -14.12 -1.91 -32.82
CA PRO A 59 -14.46 -3.21 -32.25
C PRO A 59 -15.91 -3.66 -32.47
N ALA A 60 -16.84 -2.72 -32.65
CA ALA A 60 -18.27 -3.02 -32.80
C ALA A 60 -18.60 -3.74 -34.13
N ASP A 61 -17.83 -3.47 -35.19
CA ASP A 61 -18.21 -3.83 -36.57
C ASP A 61 -17.11 -4.55 -37.35
N SER A 62 -16.07 -5.04 -36.65
CA SER A 62 -14.86 -5.56 -37.27
C SER A 62 -14.55 -6.98 -36.84
N ARG A 63 -13.81 -7.69 -37.70
CA ARG A 63 -13.24 -9.02 -37.44
C ARG A 63 -11.74 -8.89 -37.25
N TYR A 64 -11.16 -9.75 -36.42
CA TYR A 64 -9.74 -9.66 -36.06
C TYR A 64 -9.08 -11.01 -36.15
N CYS A 65 -7.96 -11.07 -36.87
CA CYS A 65 -7.17 -12.28 -37.04
C CYS A 65 -5.72 -12.06 -36.63
N GLU A 66 -5.08 -13.14 -36.21
CA GLU A 66 -3.62 -13.23 -36.22
C GLU A 66 -3.12 -13.31 -37.66
N VAL A 67 -1.94 -12.76 -37.92
CA VAL A 67 -1.31 -12.78 -39.25
C VAL A 67 0.19 -13.00 -39.17
N GLU A 68 0.76 -13.55 -40.24
CA GLU A 68 2.20 -13.64 -40.44
C GLU A 68 2.61 -12.87 -41.70
N GLY A 69 3.41 -11.83 -41.53
CA GLY A 69 3.99 -11.04 -42.63
C GLY A 69 5.41 -11.49 -42.98
N SER A 70 5.78 -11.42 -44.26
CA SER A 70 7.15 -11.69 -44.72
C SER A 70 7.48 -11.01 -46.07
N GLY A 71 8.71 -11.20 -46.56
CA GLY A 71 9.19 -10.64 -47.83
C GLY A 71 9.77 -9.23 -47.67
N GLN A 72 9.42 -8.30 -48.57
CA GLN A 72 9.77 -6.89 -48.40
C GLN A 72 8.95 -6.30 -47.26
N THR A 73 9.59 -5.55 -46.37
CA THR A 73 8.99 -4.95 -45.18
C THR A 73 9.22 -3.44 -45.19
N ASP A 74 8.23 -2.67 -44.74
CA ASP A 74 8.38 -1.23 -44.45
C ASP A 74 7.56 -0.88 -43.20
N GLY A 75 8.18 -0.22 -42.23
CA GLY A 75 7.62 0.05 -40.90
C GLY A 75 8.39 1.18 -40.19
N GLY A 76 7.98 1.54 -38.96
CA GLY A 76 8.63 2.60 -38.18
C GLY A 76 7.89 3.94 -38.14
N GLY A 77 6.55 3.91 -38.27
CA GLY A 77 5.68 5.07 -38.04
C GLY A 77 5.43 5.34 -36.54
N ALA A 78 4.43 6.18 -36.25
CA ALA A 78 4.05 6.55 -34.89
C ALA A 78 3.36 5.41 -34.10
N ASP A 79 2.94 4.33 -34.77
CA ASP A 79 2.29 3.15 -34.19
C ASP A 79 2.97 1.84 -34.64
N SER A 80 2.48 0.70 -34.15
CA SER A 80 3.07 -0.61 -34.45
C SER A 80 2.75 -1.16 -35.85
N LYS A 81 2.32 -0.32 -36.78
CA LYS A 81 1.90 -0.74 -38.12
C LYS A 81 3.09 -1.08 -39.00
N VAL A 82 2.96 -2.20 -39.70
CA VAL A 82 3.95 -2.71 -40.65
C VAL A 82 3.29 -3.02 -41.98
N ALA A 83 3.99 -2.74 -43.08
CA ALA A 83 3.65 -3.15 -44.43
C ALA A 83 4.54 -4.30 -44.90
N VAL A 84 3.96 -5.30 -45.58
CA VAL A 84 4.68 -6.48 -46.09
C VAL A 84 4.29 -6.85 -47.51
N SER A 85 5.20 -7.50 -48.25
CA SER A 85 4.89 -8.03 -49.58
C SER A 85 4.15 -9.35 -49.53
N LYS A 86 4.33 -10.16 -48.48
CA LYS A 86 3.61 -11.42 -48.28
C LYS A 86 2.88 -11.42 -46.95
N LEU A 87 1.60 -11.77 -46.97
CA LEU A 87 0.77 -11.83 -45.76
C LEU A 87 -0.03 -13.12 -45.73
N LYS A 88 0.12 -13.89 -44.65
CA LYS A 88 -0.73 -15.03 -44.34
C LYS A 88 -1.78 -14.63 -43.30
N ILE A 89 -3.04 -14.92 -43.59
CA ILE A 89 -4.14 -14.73 -42.65
C ILE A 89 -4.24 -15.99 -41.78
N GLY A 90 -4.02 -15.82 -40.48
CA GLY A 90 -4.14 -16.87 -39.48
C GLY A 90 -5.57 -16.99 -38.94
N ALA A 91 -5.68 -17.52 -37.72
CA ALA A 91 -6.96 -17.74 -37.07
C ALA A 91 -7.67 -16.41 -36.75
N GLU A 92 -9.00 -16.44 -36.80
CA GLU A 92 -9.83 -15.38 -36.23
C GLU A 92 -9.88 -15.53 -34.71
N ILE A 93 -9.56 -14.45 -34.01
CA ILE A 93 -9.37 -14.45 -32.55
C ILE A 93 -10.41 -13.60 -31.81
N GLY A 94 -11.07 -12.69 -32.53
CA GLY A 94 -12.05 -11.76 -31.96
C GLY A 94 -11.48 -10.84 -30.88
N ILE A 95 -12.35 -10.07 -30.23
CA ILE A 95 -11.97 -9.18 -29.12
C ILE A 95 -11.35 -9.96 -27.94
N PRO A 96 -11.91 -11.10 -27.48
CA PRO A 96 -11.31 -11.84 -26.36
C PRO A 96 -9.89 -12.31 -26.67
N GLY A 97 -9.62 -12.75 -27.91
CA GLY A 97 -8.29 -13.15 -28.33
C GLY A 97 -7.34 -11.97 -28.47
N LEU A 98 -7.80 -10.81 -28.97
CA LEU A 98 -7.01 -9.58 -28.97
C LEU A 98 -6.62 -9.12 -27.56
N VAL A 99 -7.54 -9.19 -26.60
CA VAL A 99 -7.25 -8.84 -25.20
C VAL A 99 -6.20 -9.79 -24.62
N ARG A 100 -6.33 -11.10 -24.85
CA ARG A 100 -5.30 -12.08 -24.44
C ARG A 100 -3.95 -11.76 -25.08
N ALA A 101 -3.93 -11.50 -26.38
CA ALA A 101 -2.72 -11.13 -27.09
C ALA A 101 -2.11 -9.82 -26.55
N GLN A 102 -2.93 -8.83 -26.20
CA GLN A 102 -2.44 -7.57 -25.63
C GLN A 102 -1.80 -7.78 -24.27
N ILE A 103 -2.40 -8.62 -23.42
CA ILE A 103 -1.81 -8.98 -22.13
C ILE A 103 -0.41 -9.57 -22.34
N GLU A 104 -0.24 -10.50 -23.27
CA GLU A 104 1.07 -11.10 -23.58
C GLU A 104 2.03 -10.11 -24.25
N TYR A 105 1.53 -9.23 -25.13
CA TYR A 105 2.31 -8.16 -25.75
C TYR A 105 2.88 -7.20 -24.72
N VAL A 106 2.06 -6.80 -23.74
CA VAL A 106 2.48 -5.92 -22.63
C VAL A 106 3.45 -6.67 -21.72
N LYS A 107 3.12 -7.89 -21.27
CA LYS A 107 4.01 -8.71 -20.42
C LYS A 107 5.41 -8.87 -21.01
N SER A 108 5.52 -9.13 -22.32
CA SER A 108 6.80 -9.31 -23.00
C SER A 108 7.62 -8.03 -23.17
N ARG A 109 7.00 -6.84 -22.99
CA ARG A 109 7.63 -5.53 -23.17
C ARG A 109 7.72 -4.71 -21.87
N CYS A 110 7.04 -5.12 -20.82
CA CYS A 110 7.24 -4.59 -19.48
C CYS A 110 8.67 -4.88 -19.04
N THR A 111 9.44 -3.83 -18.74
CA THR A 111 10.75 -3.97 -18.11
C THR A 111 10.58 -3.89 -16.60
N THR A 112 11.46 -4.60 -15.93
CA THR A 112 11.66 -4.54 -14.49
C THR A 112 12.89 -3.66 -14.19
N GLU A 113 13.25 -2.77 -15.12
CA GLU A 113 14.45 -1.93 -15.07
C GLU A 113 14.50 -1.07 -13.81
N HIS A 114 13.34 -0.71 -13.26
CA HIS A 114 13.20 0.07 -12.02
C HIS A 114 12.72 -0.77 -10.82
N THR A 115 12.57 -2.09 -10.97
CA THR A 115 12.06 -2.99 -9.93
C THR A 115 12.71 -4.36 -10.09
N ASP A 116 13.70 -4.72 -9.27
CA ASP A 116 14.28 -6.08 -9.33
C ASP A 116 13.23 -7.11 -8.84
N PRO A 117 12.66 -7.98 -9.69
CA PRO A 117 11.51 -8.83 -9.32
C PRO A 117 11.87 -9.91 -8.31
N GLU A 118 13.10 -10.42 -8.35
CA GLU A 118 13.61 -11.38 -7.37
C GLU A 118 13.81 -10.73 -6.00
N LYS A 119 13.97 -9.40 -5.99
CA LYS A 119 14.05 -8.61 -4.76
C LYS A 119 12.74 -7.93 -4.42
N ALA A 120 11.77 -7.68 -5.29
CA ALA A 120 10.56 -6.93 -4.93
C ALA A 120 9.53 -7.81 -4.22
N THR A 121 9.59 -9.11 -4.45
CA THR A 121 8.75 -10.12 -3.80
C THR A 121 9.60 -11.27 -3.28
N ALA A 122 9.63 -11.46 -1.96
CA ALA A 122 10.19 -12.66 -1.35
C ALA A 122 9.07 -13.70 -1.17
N GLY A 123 9.40 -14.99 -1.35
CA GLY A 123 8.50 -16.10 -1.00
C GLY A 123 8.24 -16.18 0.51
N ASN A 124 7.87 -17.36 1.04
CA ASN A 124 7.57 -17.52 2.48
C ASN A 124 8.70 -17.06 3.42
N TYR A 125 9.94 -17.09 2.93
CA TYR A 125 11.14 -16.58 3.58
C TYR A 125 11.89 -15.66 2.61
N GLY A 126 12.59 -14.65 3.12
CA GLY A 126 13.50 -13.81 2.34
C GLY A 126 13.26 -12.31 2.51
N ALA A 127 14.13 -11.52 1.88
CA ALA A 127 14.04 -10.07 1.91
C ALA A 127 13.46 -9.54 0.60
N ALA A 128 12.47 -8.65 0.71
CA ALA A 128 11.95 -7.85 -0.38
C ALA A 128 12.46 -6.40 -0.26
N THR A 129 12.91 -5.78 -1.35
CA THR A 129 13.37 -4.40 -1.40
C THR A 129 12.82 -3.72 -2.66
N ALA A 130 12.16 -2.59 -2.46
CA ALA A 130 11.80 -1.65 -3.52
C ALA A 130 12.71 -0.41 -3.46
N GLY A 131 12.94 0.24 -4.60
CA GLY A 131 13.70 1.49 -4.69
C GLY A 131 12.97 2.69 -4.05
N ASP A 132 13.41 3.91 -4.41
CA ASP A 132 12.93 5.18 -3.81
C ASP A 132 11.40 5.34 -3.78
N SER A 133 10.74 4.78 -4.80
CA SER A 133 9.28 4.64 -4.87
C SER A 133 8.93 3.24 -5.33
N GLY A 134 8.04 2.56 -4.62
CA GLY A 134 7.59 1.22 -5.00
C GLY A 134 7.00 0.44 -3.83
N ALA A 135 6.54 -0.78 -4.11
CA ALA A 135 6.04 -1.70 -3.11
C ALA A 135 7.00 -2.88 -2.94
N ALA A 136 7.31 -3.23 -1.69
CA ALA A 136 8.06 -4.42 -1.33
C ALA A 136 7.15 -5.35 -0.53
N THR A 137 7.03 -6.61 -0.95
CA THR A 137 6.22 -7.61 -0.25
C THR A 137 7.05 -8.83 0.09
N ALA A 138 7.12 -9.18 1.36
CA ALA A 138 7.80 -10.37 1.84
C ALA A 138 6.80 -11.33 2.51
N GLY A 139 7.03 -12.64 2.38
CA GLY A 139 6.16 -13.66 2.97
C GLY A 139 6.25 -13.77 4.49
N ASN A 140 5.71 -14.86 5.05
CA ASN A 140 5.43 -15.04 6.48
C ASN A 140 6.61 -14.75 7.42
N TYR A 141 7.84 -15.04 7.00
CA TYR A 141 9.04 -14.84 7.81
C TYR A 141 10.05 -13.92 7.08
N GLY A 142 9.54 -13.02 6.25
CA GLY A 142 10.35 -12.17 5.40
C GLY A 142 10.52 -10.74 5.91
N ALA A 143 11.48 -10.02 5.34
CA ALA A 143 11.71 -8.61 5.61
C ALA A 143 11.38 -7.78 4.36
N ALA A 144 10.49 -6.79 4.44
CA ALA A 144 10.16 -5.91 3.34
C ALA A 144 10.70 -4.51 3.60
N THR A 145 11.45 -3.95 2.65
CA THR A 145 11.98 -2.59 2.72
C THR A 145 11.54 -1.80 1.50
N ALA A 146 10.92 -0.64 1.69
CA ALA A 146 10.55 0.25 0.60
C ALA A 146 11.12 1.66 0.84
N GLY A 147 11.47 2.36 -0.24
CA GLY A 147 12.10 3.68 -0.17
C GLY A 147 11.19 4.82 0.31
N TYR A 148 11.60 6.06 0.02
CA TYR A 148 11.03 7.31 0.53
C TYR A 148 9.49 7.41 0.47
N ARG A 149 8.88 6.99 -0.65
CA ARG A 149 7.40 6.95 -0.83
C ARG A 149 6.88 5.54 -1.02
N GLY A 150 7.54 4.58 -0.39
CA GLY A 150 7.31 3.16 -0.61
C GLY A 150 6.26 2.55 0.31
N ALA A 151 5.72 1.42 -0.10
CA ALA A 151 4.89 0.56 0.74
C ALA A 151 5.62 -0.75 1.04
N ALA A 152 5.88 -1.04 2.31
CA ALA A 152 6.48 -2.30 2.76
C ALA A 152 5.43 -3.17 3.43
N THR A 153 5.31 -4.42 2.99
CA THR A 153 4.41 -5.41 3.60
C THR A 153 5.17 -6.69 3.90
N ALA A 154 5.15 -7.12 5.16
CA ALA A 154 5.75 -8.38 5.60
C ALA A 154 4.69 -9.26 6.27
N GLY A 155 4.81 -10.58 6.12
CA GLY A 155 3.84 -11.53 6.66
C GLY A 155 3.93 -11.73 8.19
N ASP A 156 3.36 -12.84 8.67
CA ASP A 156 3.02 -13.13 10.08
C ASP A 156 4.12 -12.83 11.12
N SER A 157 5.38 -13.07 10.81
CA SER A 157 6.54 -12.84 11.70
C SER A 157 7.61 -12.02 10.98
N GLY A 158 7.19 -11.21 10.02
CA GLY A 158 8.06 -10.41 9.17
C GLY A 158 8.36 -9.03 9.71
N ALA A 159 9.35 -8.36 9.12
CA ALA A 159 9.69 -6.98 9.42
C ALA A 159 9.41 -6.10 8.19
N ALA A 160 8.65 -5.01 8.35
CA ALA A 160 8.36 -4.06 7.28
C ALA A 160 8.96 -2.69 7.61
N THR A 161 9.76 -2.14 6.70
CA THR A 161 10.37 -0.81 6.83
C THR A 161 10.04 0.03 5.60
N ALA A 162 9.46 1.22 5.81
CA ALA A 162 9.18 2.18 4.76
C ALA A 162 9.83 3.55 5.08
N GLY A 163 10.20 4.29 4.04
CA GLY A 163 10.84 5.61 4.20
C GLY A 163 9.91 6.72 4.68
N ASP A 164 10.38 7.97 4.58
CA ASP A 164 9.81 9.19 5.19
C ASP A 164 8.30 9.39 4.98
N SER A 165 7.76 9.06 3.80
CA SER A 165 6.32 9.16 3.51
C SER A 165 5.72 7.80 3.16
N GLY A 166 6.34 6.73 3.67
CA GLY A 166 6.00 5.36 3.35
C GLY A 166 4.99 4.74 4.30
N ALA A 167 4.42 3.61 3.89
CA ALA A 167 3.54 2.79 4.71
C ALA A 167 4.21 1.44 4.98
N ALA A 168 4.33 1.06 6.26
CA ALA A 168 4.86 -0.23 6.68
C ALA A 168 3.76 -1.05 7.34
N THR A 169 3.56 -2.29 6.89
CA THR A 169 2.61 -3.23 7.47
C THR A 169 3.29 -4.57 7.75
N ALA A 170 3.23 -5.03 8.99
CA ALA A 170 3.76 -6.32 9.41
C ALA A 170 2.65 -7.19 10.02
N GLY A 171 2.74 -8.50 9.83
CA GLY A 171 1.74 -9.46 10.31
C GLY A 171 1.70 -9.65 11.83
N ASP A 172 1.05 -10.72 12.27
CA ASP A 172 0.66 -10.99 13.67
C ASP A 172 1.72 -10.74 14.74
N SER A 173 2.98 -11.11 14.50
CA SER A 173 4.12 -10.94 15.42
C SER A 173 5.25 -10.14 14.76
N GLY A 174 4.91 -9.33 13.75
CA GLY A 174 5.88 -8.60 12.96
C GLY A 174 6.22 -7.21 13.53
N ALA A 175 7.29 -6.61 12.99
CA ALA A 175 7.69 -5.25 13.31
C ALA A 175 7.47 -4.33 12.11
N ALA A 176 6.77 -3.21 12.28
CA ALA A 176 6.54 -2.22 11.25
C ALA A 176 7.23 -0.90 11.63
N THR A 177 8.06 -0.36 10.73
CA THR A 177 8.72 0.94 10.90
C THR A 177 8.46 1.83 9.69
N ALA A 178 7.96 3.04 9.91
CA ALA A 178 7.76 4.04 8.88
C ALA A 178 8.45 5.36 9.28
N GLY A 179 8.91 6.15 8.31
CA GLY A 179 9.62 7.41 8.55
C GLY A 179 8.71 8.57 9.00
N ASP A 180 9.22 9.80 8.85
CA ASP A 180 8.72 11.04 9.47
C ASP A 180 7.22 11.32 9.33
N SER A 181 6.62 11.05 8.17
CA SER A 181 5.19 11.19 7.91
C SER A 181 4.55 9.85 7.51
N GLY A 182 5.20 8.76 7.88
CA GLY A 182 4.81 7.42 7.52
C GLY A 182 3.73 6.82 8.42
N ALA A 183 3.11 5.75 7.94
CA ALA A 183 2.16 4.95 8.70
C ALA A 183 2.73 3.56 8.97
N ALA A 184 2.81 3.16 10.23
CA ALA A 184 3.28 1.84 10.65
C ALA A 184 2.14 1.07 11.30
N THR A 185 1.85 -0.13 10.79
CA THR A 185 0.84 -1.04 11.34
C THR A 185 1.46 -2.40 11.62
N ALA A 186 1.34 -2.88 12.85
CA ALA A 186 1.80 -4.21 13.25
C ALA A 186 0.64 -5.02 13.85
N GLY A 187 0.69 -6.34 13.67
CA GLY A 187 -0.36 -7.26 14.14
C GLY A 187 -0.42 -7.43 15.66
N ASN A 188 -1.13 -8.48 16.10
CA ASN A 188 -1.54 -8.73 17.48
C ASN A 188 -0.43 -8.62 18.54
N TYR A 189 0.78 -9.07 18.23
CA TYR A 189 1.95 -9.08 19.11
C TYR A 189 3.10 -8.23 18.54
N GLY A 190 2.79 -7.40 17.55
CA GLY A 190 3.77 -6.67 16.78
C GLY A 190 4.17 -5.34 17.41
N ALA A 191 5.26 -4.78 16.91
CA ALA A 191 5.74 -3.44 17.27
C ALA A 191 5.60 -2.50 16.06
N ALA A 192 4.94 -1.36 16.24
CA ALA A 192 4.78 -0.34 15.22
C ALA A 192 5.52 0.94 15.65
N THR A 193 6.39 1.45 14.78
CA THR A 193 7.13 2.70 14.99
C THR A 193 6.93 3.63 13.80
N ALA A 194 6.49 4.86 14.05
CA ALA A 194 6.36 5.90 13.04
C ALA A 194 7.13 7.16 13.48
N GLY A 195 7.64 7.94 12.52
CA GLY A 195 8.43 9.15 12.79
C GLY A 195 7.60 10.35 13.29
N ASP A 196 8.19 11.55 13.19
CA ASP A 196 7.76 12.79 13.85
C ASP A 196 6.29 13.18 13.72
N SER A 197 5.67 12.91 12.58
CA SER A 197 4.28 13.20 12.24
C SER A 197 3.52 11.93 11.82
N GLY A 198 4.10 10.78 12.12
CA GLY A 198 3.62 9.49 11.67
C GLY A 198 2.50 8.91 12.54
N ALA A 199 1.84 7.88 12.01
CA ALA A 199 0.83 7.13 12.74
C ALA A 199 1.33 5.70 12.99
N ALA A 200 1.39 5.29 14.26
CA ALA A 200 1.75 3.94 14.66
C ALA A 200 0.54 3.21 15.25
N THR A 201 0.21 2.04 14.71
CA THR A 201 -0.86 1.18 15.21
C THR A 201 -0.32 -0.23 15.48
N ALA A 202 -0.48 -0.70 16.70
CA ALA A 202 -0.14 -2.06 17.10
C ALA A 202 -1.38 -2.81 17.63
N GLY A 203 -1.43 -4.12 17.39
CA GLY A 203 -2.56 -4.96 17.79
C GLY A 203 -2.65 -5.23 19.30
N ASP A 204 -3.40 -6.28 19.66
CA ASP A 204 -3.88 -6.58 21.01
C ASP A 204 -2.85 -6.47 22.14
N SER A 205 -1.63 -6.93 21.94
CA SER A 205 -0.52 -6.92 22.92
C SER A 205 0.73 -6.25 22.37
N GLY A 206 0.56 -5.40 21.35
CA GLY A 206 1.67 -4.75 20.65
C GLY A 206 2.11 -3.43 21.28
N ALA A 207 3.26 -2.93 20.82
CA ALA A 207 3.77 -1.61 21.19
C ALA A 207 3.68 -0.65 20.00
N ALA A 208 3.04 0.51 20.18
CA ALA A 208 2.96 1.56 19.19
C ALA A 208 3.76 2.78 19.66
N THR A 209 4.71 3.24 18.85
CA THR A 209 5.51 4.44 19.11
C THR A 209 5.40 5.40 17.94
N ALA A 210 5.00 6.64 18.19
CA ALA A 210 4.99 7.71 17.21
C ALA A 210 5.85 8.89 17.70
N GLY A 211 6.46 9.64 16.77
CA GLY A 211 7.29 10.80 17.09
C GLY A 211 6.50 11.98 17.64
N ASP A 212 7.10 13.18 17.63
CA ASP A 212 6.60 14.39 18.28
C ASP A 212 5.10 14.62 18.06
N SER A 213 4.68 15.02 16.87
CA SER A 213 3.27 15.25 16.52
C SER A 213 2.55 13.98 16.05
N GLY A 214 3.06 12.82 16.44
CA GLY A 214 2.58 11.52 15.99
C GLY A 214 1.35 11.02 16.73
N ALA A 215 0.67 10.04 16.13
CA ALA A 215 -0.44 9.33 16.75
C ALA A 215 -0.06 7.87 17.00
N ALA A 216 -0.10 7.43 18.25
CA ALA A 216 0.17 6.05 18.65
C ALA A 216 -1.10 5.37 19.19
N THR A 217 -1.46 4.23 18.62
CA THR A 217 -2.60 3.41 19.06
C THR A 217 -2.14 1.99 19.32
N ALA A 218 -2.40 1.48 20.53
CA ALA A 218 -2.12 0.10 20.90
C ALA A 218 -3.38 -0.61 21.41
N GLY A 219 -3.46 -1.92 21.18
CA GLY A 219 -4.62 -2.74 21.55
C GLY A 219 -4.78 -2.99 23.06
N ASP A 220 -5.53 -4.04 23.38
CA ASP A 220 -6.04 -4.34 24.73
C ASP A 220 -5.01 -4.29 25.85
N SER A 221 -3.83 -4.87 25.65
CA SER A 221 -2.73 -4.91 26.63
C SER A 221 -1.47 -4.22 26.10
N GLY A 222 -1.63 -3.40 25.06
CA GLY A 222 -0.51 -2.76 24.39
C GLY A 222 -0.03 -1.46 25.06
N ALA A 223 1.15 -1.02 24.67
CA ALA A 223 1.72 0.25 25.10
C ALA A 223 1.74 1.24 23.94
N ALA A 224 1.10 2.40 24.10
CA ALA A 224 1.11 3.47 23.13
C ALA A 224 1.95 4.64 23.64
N THR A 225 2.95 5.06 22.87
CA THR A 225 3.82 6.20 23.18
C THR A 225 3.81 7.19 22.02
N ALA A 226 3.43 8.43 22.28
CA ALA A 226 3.52 9.54 21.33
C ALA A 226 4.41 10.65 21.92
N GLY A 227 5.13 11.38 21.06
CA GLY A 227 6.01 12.46 21.48
C GLY A 227 5.26 13.74 21.89
N ASN A 228 5.97 14.88 21.84
CA ASN A 228 5.42 16.18 22.20
C ASN A 228 4.36 16.64 21.20
N TYR A 229 3.21 17.12 21.66
CA TYR A 229 2.03 17.42 20.82
C TYR A 229 1.35 16.17 20.23
N GLY A 230 1.82 14.97 20.60
CA GLY A 230 1.31 13.70 20.09
C GLY A 230 0.06 13.21 20.82
N ALA A 231 -0.58 12.20 20.22
CA ALA A 231 -1.77 11.55 20.79
C ALA A 231 -1.52 10.05 21.01
N ALA A 232 -1.70 9.57 22.23
CA ALA A 232 -1.54 8.17 22.59
C ALA A 232 -2.85 7.54 23.07
N THR A 233 -3.23 6.40 22.50
CA THR A 233 -4.42 5.63 22.90
C THR A 233 -4.05 4.18 23.17
N ALA A 234 -4.43 3.65 24.33
CA ALA A 234 -4.21 2.25 24.68
C ALA A 234 -5.48 1.59 25.24
N GLY A 235 -5.60 0.27 25.06
CA GLY A 235 -6.80 -0.50 25.39
C GLY A 235 -7.01 -0.83 26.87
N TYR A 236 -7.72 -1.94 27.13
CA TYR A 236 -8.26 -2.37 28.43
C TYR A 236 -7.27 -2.39 29.61
N ARG A 237 -6.05 -2.87 29.38
CA ARG A 237 -4.92 -2.91 30.32
C ARG A 237 -3.73 -2.11 29.80
N GLY A 238 -3.93 -1.38 28.71
CA GLY A 238 -2.87 -0.69 28.03
C GLY A 238 -2.34 0.51 28.82
N ALA A 239 -1.13 0.90 28.47
CA ALA A 239 -0.50 2.12 28.97
C ALA A 239 -0.37 3.13 27.84
N ALA A 240 -0.87 4.34 28.05
CA ALA A 240 -0.73 5.43 27.09
C ALA A 240 0.19 6.52 27.66
N THR A 241 1.21 6.89 26.89
CA THR A 241 2.15 7.97 27.23
C THR A 241 2.17 8.99 26.10
N ALA A 242 1.94 10.26 26.42
CA ALA A 242 2.14 11.37 25.49
C ALA A 242 3.12 12.40 26.09
N GLY A 243 3.91 13.05 25.24
CA GLY A 243 4.88 14.08 25.66
C GLY A 243 4.22 15.40 26.10
N ASP A 244 5.03 16.46 26.12
CA ASP A 244 4.58 17.80 26.47
C ASP A 244 3.51 18.29 25.50
N SER A 245 2.47 18.94 26.03
CA SER A 245 1.28 19.37 25.29
C SER A 245 0.57 18.22 24.53
N GLY A 246 0.89 16.96 24.85
CA GLY A 246 0.30 15.78 24.26
C GLY A 246 -0.98 15.34 24.97
N ALA A 247 -1.72 14.43 24.34
CA ALA A 247 -2.94 13.85 24.87
C ALA A 247 -2.82 12.32 25.00
N ALA A 248 -3.23 11.76 26.13
CA ALA A 248 -3.19 10.31 26.34
C ALA A 248 -4.48 9.78 26.98
N THR A 249 -4.95 8.63 26.47
CA THR A 249 -6.11 7.92 27.03
C THR A 249 -5.85 6.42 27.14
N ALA A 250 -6.20 5.82 28.27
CA ALA A 250 -6.09 4.39 28.49
C ALA A 250 -7.05 3.87 29.56
N ARG A 251 -7.20 2.54 29.63
CA ARG A 251 -7.90 1.86 30.72
C ARG A 251 -7.00 1.17 31.73
N GLY A 252 -5.67 1.18 31.52
CA GLY A 252 -4.68 0.74 32.49
C GLY A 252 -4.00 1.92 33.18
N SER A 253 -3.08 2.59 32.48
CA SER A 253 -2.34 3.74 33.02
C SER A 253 -2.08 4.83 31.99
N VAL A 254 -2.00 6.07 32.46
CA VAL A 254 -1.75 7.23 31.61
C VAL A 254 -0.60 8.08 32.14
N THR A 255 0.32 8.47 31.26
CA THR A 255 1.35 9.49 31.52
C THR A 255 1.23 10.60 30.47
N VAL A 256 1.25 11.85 30.89
CA VAL A 256 1.33 13.01 29.99
C VAL A 256 2.45 13.96 30.41
N GLY A 257 3.05 14.67 29.46
CA GLY A 257 4.09 15.66 29.76
C GLY A 257 3.54 16.98 30.33
N LYS A 258 4.39 18.00 30.35
CA LYS A 258 4.05 19.38 30.73
C LYS A 258 2.90 19.89 29.87
N ASP A 259 1.94 20.59 30.48
CA ASP A 259 0.77 21.18 29.80
C ASP A 259 -0.05 20.15 28.96
N GLY A 260 0.12 18.85 29.24
CA GLY A 260 -0.57 17.75 28.56
C GLY A 260 -1.99 17.49 29.10
N SER A 261 -2.71 16.59 28.46
CA SER A 261 -4.09 16.21 28.85
C SER A 261 -4.26 14.70 28.90
N GLY A 262 -4.50 14.16 30.09
CA GLY A 262 -4.62 12.72 30.29
C GLY A 262 -6.00 12.30 30.81
N LEU A 263 -6.55 11.22 30.25
CA LEU A 263 -7.77 10.57 30.74
C LEU A 263 -7.51 9.10 31.01
N VAL A 264 -7.75 8.67 32.24
CA VAL A 264 -7.70 7.26 32.60
C VAL A 264 -9.05 6.79 33.12
N ARG A 265 -9.51 5.63 32.64
CA ARG A 265 -10.82 5.07 33.04
C ARG A 265 -10.79 3.57 33.25
N GLY A 266 -11.17 3.10 34.43
CA GLY A 266 -11.24 1.66 34.69
C GLY A 266 -11.25 1.31 36.18
N ASN A 267 -10.71 0.14 36.50
CA ASN A 267 -10.51 -0.35 37.85
C ASN A 267 -9.00 -0.51 38.09
N GLY A 268 -8.50 -0.12 39.27
CA GLY A 268 -7.07 -0.22 39.59
C GLY A 268 -6.18 0.69 38.72
N ILE A 269 -6.76 1.78 38.22
CA ILE A 269 -6.11 2.71 37.29
C ILE A 269 -5.20 3.71 38.01
N LYS A 270 -4.21 4.23 37.27
CA LYS A 270 -3.37 5.34 37.72
C LYS A 270 -3.01 6.30 36.59
N ILE A 271 -2.82 7.57 36.93
CA ILE A 271 -2.41 8.62 36.00
C ILE A 271 -1.34 9.52 36.62
N ARG A 272 -0.43 10.03 35.81
CA ARG A 272 0.52 11.09 36.19
C ARG A 272 0.69 12.12 35.07
N GLY A 273 1.14 13.31 35.44
CA GLY A 273 1.40 14.37 34.47
C GLY A 273 2.54 15.30 34.89
N GLY A 274 3.13 15.97 33.90
CA GLY A 274 4.02 17.11 34.13
C GLY A 274 3.27 18.35 34.62
N LEU A 275 4.01 19.39 35.00
CA LEU A 275 3.44 20.66 35.48
C LEU A 275 2.44 21.23 34.46
N GLY A 276 1.29 21.72 34.93
CA GLY A 276 0.23 22.29 34.09
C GLY A 276 -0.65 21.25 33.38
N ALA A 277 -0.35 19.96 33.50
CA ALA A 277 -1.17 18.92 32.90
C ALA A 277 -2.57 18.83 33.53
N VAL A 278 -3.57 18.54 32.70
CA VAL A 278 -4.93 18.24 33.14
C VAL A 278 -5.11 16.73 33.25
N LEU A 279 -5.47 16.25 34.44
CA LEU A 279 -5.69 14.83 34.70
C LEU A 279 -7.18 14.58 34.91
N VAL A 280 -7.73 13.59 34.21
CA VAL A 280 -9.11 13.11 34.37
C VAL A 280 -9.07 11.65 34.82
N ILE A 281 -9.61 11.40 36.01
CA ILE A 281 -9.60 10.07 36.65
C ILE A 281 -11.04 9.59 36.77
N VAL A 282 -11.35 8.43 36.18
CA VAL A 282 -12.70 7.86 36.18
C VAL A 282 -12.65 6.42 36.69
N ASN A 283 -13.15 6.17 37.90
CA ASN A 283 -13.30 4.82 38.42
C ASN A 283 -14.65 4.24 37.97
N GLU A 284 -14.64 2.97 37.59
CA GLU A 284 -15.84 2.22 37.25
C GLU A 284 -16.31 1.37 38.43
N LYS A 285 -17.59 0.97 38.42
CA LYS A 285 -18.11 0.00 39.38
C LYS A 285 -17.52 -1.38 39.07
N ALA A 286 -17.23 -2.15 40.11
CA ALA A 286 -16.73 -3.52 39.96
C ALA A 286 -17.65 -4.36 39.05
N GLY A 287 -17.07 -4.94 37.99
CA GLY A 287 -17.79 -5.79 37.03
C GLY A 287 -18.73 -5.06 36.06
N SER A 288 -18.69 -3.73 35.98
CA SER A 288 -19.52 -2.92 35.07
C SER A 288 -18.69 -1.79 34.44
N CYS A 289 -19.21 -1.20 33.35
CA CYS A 289 -18.68 0.04 32.78
C CYS A 289 -19.37 1.30 33.34
N ASP A 290 -20.28 1.14 34.31
CA ASP A 290 -20.89 2.27 35.01
C ASP A 290 -19.85 3.06 35.79
N ILE A 291 -19.93 4.38 35.71
CA ILE A 291 -19.05 5.28 36.48
C ILE A 291 -19.43 5.18 37.97
N ALA A 292 -18.44 4.89 38.81
CA ALA A 292 -18.57 4.92 40.27
C ALA A 292 -18.31 6.33 40.81
N GLU A 293 -17.20 6.92 40.38
CA GLU A 293 -16.73 8.24 40.78
C GLU A 293 -15.76 8.78 39.73
N TRP A 294 -15.63 10.10 39.65
CA TRP A 294 -14.65 10.73 38.77
C TRP A 294 -14.22 12.09 39.34
N LYS A 295 -13.01 12.51 38.98
CA LYS A 295 -12.47 13.82 39.37
C LYS A 295 -11.52 14.33 38.28
N THR A 296 -11.36 15.65 38.23
CA THR A 296 -10.35 16.29 37.39
C THR A 296 -9.51 17.25 38.22
N VAL A 297 -8.21 17.30 37.94
CA VAL A 297 -7.24 18.15 38.63
C VAL A 297 -6.22 18.70 37.63
N VAL A 298 -5.57 19.80 38.01
CA VAL A 298 -4.41 20.36 37.31
C VAL A 298 -3.17 20.07 38.15
N VAL A 299 -2.09 19.65 37.52
CA VAL A 299 -0.80 19.48 38.18
C VAL A 299 -0.18 20.85 38.46
N ASP A 300 -0.20 21.30 39.70
CA ASP A 300 0.26 22.64 40.12
C ASP A 300 1.66 22.64 40.75
N GLY A 301 2.18 21.47 41.12
CA GLY A 301 3.46 21.31 41.81
C GLY A 301 3.41 21.54 43.33
N GLU A 302 2.24 21.86 43.88
CA GLU A 302 2.03 22.11 45.31
C GLU A 302 1.12 21.04 45.93
N GLU A 303 -0.16 21.03 45.55
CA GLU A 303 -1.13 20.02 45.99
C GLU A 303 -1.03 18.77 45.13
N ILE A 304 -0.88 18.95 43.81
CA ILE A 304 -0.68 17.88 42.83
C ILE A 304 0.73 18.01 42.25
N LYS A 305 1.64 17.16 42.73
CA LYS A 305 3.05 17.12 42.36
C LYS A 305 3.22 16.61 40.93
N ALA A 306 4.16 17.20 40.21
CA ALA A 306 4.56 16.72 38.90
C ALA A 306 5.12 15.29 38.97
N ASP A 307 4.92 14.54 37.88
CA ASP A 307 5.46 13.19 37.64
C ASP A 307 5.13 12.15 38.72
N THR A 308 4.12 12.44 39.54
CA THR A 308 3.66 11.59 40.63
C THR A 308 2.39 10.84 40.20
N TRP A 309 2.31 9.55 40.51
CA TRP A 309 1.13 8.75 40.20
C TRP A 309 -0.02 9.08 41.14
N TYR A 310 -1.20 9.24 40.56
CA TYR A 310 -2.44 9.53 41.26
C TYR A 310 -3.54 8.53 40.89
N ARG A 311 -4.40 8.26 41.86
CA ARG A 311 -5.66 7.53 41.70
C ARG A 311 -6.77 8.21 42.49
N LEU A 312 -8.01 7.81 42.23
CA LEU A 312 -9.17 8.27 42.99
C LEU A 312 -9.52 7.21 44.05
N LYS A 313 -9.70 7.66 45.30
CA LYS A 313 -10.12 6.83 46.43
C LYS A 313 -11.10 7.60 47.29
N ASP A 314 -12.31 7.07 47.43
CA ASP A 314 -13.39 7.66 48.26
C ASP A 314 -13.67 9.14 47.91
N GLY A 315 -13.64 9.49 46.61
CA GLY A 315 -13.86 10.84 46.09
C GLY A 315 -12.62 11.76 46.11
N GLU A 316 -11.51 11.30 46.67
CA GLU A 316 -10.28 12.08 46.80
C GLU A 316 -9.14 11.58 45.93
N VAL A 317 -8.37 12.53 45.39
CA VAL A 317 -7.17 12.22 44.62
C VAL A 317 -6.05 11.91 45.60
N VAL A 318 -5.48 10.71 45.50
CA VAL A 318 -4.41 10.24 46.39
C VAL A 318 -3.22 9.75 45.57
N GLU A 319 -2.02 9.92 46.12
CA GLU A 319 -0.79 9.35 45.54
C GLU A 319 -0.92 7.81 45.46
N ALA A 320 -0.39 7.24 44.38
CA ALA A 320 -0.35 5.81 44.12
C ALA A 320 1.10 5.33 44.00
N ASP A 321 1.36 4.08 44.41
CA ASP A 321 2.69 3.50 44.34
C ASP A 321 3.10 3.17 42.88
N ASP A 322 4.42 3.17 42.64
CA ASP A 322 4.99 2.75 41.35
C ASP A 322 4.75 1.27 41.06
N ALA A 323 4.63 0.44 42.10
CA ALA A 323 4.39 -1.00 41.97
C ALA A 323 2.95 -1.29 41.51
N GLN A 324 2.80 -2.26 40.60
CA GLN A 324 1.50 -2.83 40.23
C GLN A 324 0.91 -3.57 41.45
N GLU A 325 -0.24 -3.13 41.96
CA GLU A 325 -1.14 -3.97 42.78
C GLU A 325 -1.96 -4.90 41.87
#